data_AF-A0A0D2XQU3-F1
#
_entry.id   AF-A0A0D2XQU3-F1
#
_cell.length_a   1.000
_cell.length_b   1.000
_cell.length_c   1.000
_cell.angle_alpha   90.00
_cell.angle_beta   90.00
_cell.angle_gamma   90.00
#
_symmetry.space_group_name_H-M   'P 1'
#
loop_
_entity.id
_entity.type
_entity.pdbx_description
1 polymer ?
#
loop_
_entity_poly.entity_id
_entity_poly.type
_entity_poly.pdbx_seq_one_letter_code
_entity_poly.pdbx_strand_id
1 'polypeptide(L)'
;MMTTRGSGSGNLVSRCMALAATETGGIDLLFHTNTESGKTDDLDADPHVNVSFINASGEWASIAGNASISTDRSLVSKHYSPTLKAWLGDLGDGVHDGSENDPRIGIIRVKTVSVTYSLVSKNLLSRAADIASSAVTGKPASPNTLREISEGDVRSWRASRE
;
A
#
# COMPACT_ATOMS: atom_id res chain seq x y z
N MET A 1 1.16 4.92 -3.08
CA MET A 1 2.53 5.18 -2.58
C MET A 1 2.72 4.46 -1.27
N MET A 2 3.95 4.11 -0.91
CA MET A 2 4.33 3.72 0.45
C MET A 2 5.19 4.83 1.04
N THR A 3 4.79 5.35 2.19
CA THR A 3 5.49 6.40 2.94
C THR A 3 6.14 5.79 4.17
N THR A 4 7.43 6.06 4.35
CA THR A 4 8.26 5.62 5.48
C THR A 4 8.91 6.83 6.15
N ARG A 5 9.49 6.63 7.33
CA ARG A 5 10.36 7.62 7.97
C ARG A 5 11.81 7.34 7.56
N GLY A 6 12.45 8.32 6.89
CA GLY A 6 13.80 8.19 6.37
C GLY A 6 14.83 8.00 7.48
N SER A 7 15.61 6.93 7.38
CA SER A 7 16.71 6.64 8.30
C SER A 7 17.69 7.82 8.37
N GLY A 8 18.07 8.22 9.58
CA GLY A 8 19.01 9.32 9.85
C GLY A 8 18.43 10.75 9.76
N SER A 9 17.44 11.02 8.90
CA SER A 9 16.86 12.37 8.77
C SER A 9 15.55 12.57 9.54
N GLY A 10 14.78 11.50 9.78
CA GLY A 10 13.45 11.58 10.38
C GLY A 10 12.36 12.14 9.46
N ASN A 11 12.71 12.54 8.23
CA ASN A 11 11.76 13.05 7.24
C ASN A 11 10.84 11.95 6.73
N LEU A 12 9.63 12.30 6.32
CA LEU A 12 8.75 11.35 5.62
C LEU A 12 9.12 11.29 4.14
N VAL A 13 9.37 10.08 3.63
CA VAL A 13 9.72 9.83 2.23
C VAL A 13 8.74 8.84 1.62
N SER A 14 8.35 9.06 0.36
CA SER A 14 7.36 8.22 -0.32
C SER A 14 7.93 7.60 -1.58
N ARG A 15 7.59 6.32 -1.81
CA ARG A 15 8.02 5.55 -2.98
C ARG A 15 6.80 4.95 -3.69
N CYS A 16 6.83 4.93 -5.02
CA CYS A 16 5.86 4.18 -5.81
C CYS A 16 6.08 2.69 -5.55
N MET A 17 5.05 2.00 -5.07
CA MET A 17 5.07 0.56 -4.82
C MET A 17 3.82 -0.06 -5.45
N ALA A 18 4.00 -1.18 -6.17
CA ALA A 18 2.90 -1.93 -6.74
C ALA A 18 2.40 -2.96 -5.72
N LEU A 19 1.10 -2.93 -5.42
CA LEU A 19 0.49 -3.94 -4.56
C LEU A 19 0.55 -5.29 -5.27
N ALA A 20 1.26 -6.25 -4.68
CA ALA A 20 1.46 -7.57 -5.24
C ALA A 20 0.30 -8.51 -4.89
N ALA A 21 -0.15 -8.47 -3.64
CA ALA A 21 -1.21 -9.33 -3.13
C ALA A 21 -1.76 -8.77 -1.80
N THR A 22 -2.81 -9.40 -1.31
CA THR A 22 -3.33 -9.16 0.04
C THR A 22 -3.46 -10.47 0.81
N GLU A 23 -3.34 -10.40 2.14
CA GLU A 23 -3.48 -11.52 3.07
C GLU A 23 -4.45 -11.15 4.21
N THR A 24 -4.73 -12.12 5.09
CA THR A 24 -5.59 -11.91 6.27
C THR A 24 -6.95 -11.30 5.91
N GLY A 25 -7.74 -11.98 5.07
CA GLY A 25 -9.04 -11.47 4.64
C GLY A 25 -8.98 -10.16 3.83
N GLY A 26 -7.81 -9.84 3.28
CA GLY A 26 -7.58 -8.71 2.38
C GLY A 26 -7.06 -7.44 3.05
N ILE A 27 -6.88 -7.44 4.39
CA ILE A 27 -6.45 -6.23 5.10
C ILE A 27 -4.94 -6.06 5.12
N ASP A 28 -4.16 -7.14 5.07
CA ASP A 28 -2.70 -7.06 5.07
C ASP A 28 -2.20 -6.98 3.63
N LEU A 29 -1.26 -6.07 3.38
CA LEU A 29 -0.82 -5.73 2.02
C LEU A 29 0.59 -6.26 1.77
N LEU A 30 0.80 -6.87 0.60
CA LEU A 30 2.11 -7.38 0.19
C LEU A 30 2.66 -6.59 -0.99
N PHE A 31 3.96 -6.32 -0.96
CA PHE A 31 4.69 -5.63 -2.03
C PHE A 31 5.99 -6.37 -2.29
N HIS A 32 6.39 -6.52 -3.56
CA HIS A 32 7.74 -6.99 -3.88
C HIS A 32 8.77 -5.91 -3.59
N THR A 33 9.97 -6.34 -3.20
CA THR A 33 11.13 -5.46 -3.03
C THR A 33 12.40 -6.14 -3.51
N ASN A 34 13.39 -5.33 -3.88
CA ASN A 34 14.77 -5.76 -4.03
C ASN A 34 15.50 -5.43 -2.73
N THR A 35 15.90 -6.47 -1.99
CA THR A 35 16.55 -6.35 -0.67
C THR A 35 17.95 -5.73 -0.73
N GLU A 36 18.56 -5.64 -1.91
CA GLU A 36 19.90 -5.06 -2.09
C GLU A 36 19.86 -3.57 -2.50
N SER A 37 18.67 -3.00 -2.68
CA SER A 37 18.53 -1.62 -3.16
C SER A 37 18.69 -0.53 -2.10
N GLY A 38 18.82 -0.90 -0.82
CA GLY A 38 18.82 0.01 0.33
C GLY A 38 17.47 0.71 0.59
N LYS A 39 16.45 0.47 -0.25
CA LYS A 39 15.13 1.11 -0.13
C LYS A 39 14.35 0.64 1.11
N THR A 40 14.78 -0.46 1.69
CA THR A 40 14.14 -1.12 2.83
C THR A 40 14.76 -0.74 4.17
N ASP A 41 15.92 -0.07 4.18
CA ASP A 41 16.67 0.26 5.41
C ASP A 41 15.85 1.16 6.35
N ASP A 42 14.95 1.98 5.79
CA ASP A 42 14.00 2.79 6.56
C ASP A 42 13.09 1.92 7.45
N LEU A 43 12.72 0.72 6.99
CA LEU A 43 11.78 -0.18 7.68
C LEU A 43 12.41 -0.89 8.88
N ASP A 44 13.73 -1.11 8.83
CA ASP A 44 14.48 -1.69 9.96
C ASP A 44 14.60 -0.68 11.10
N ALA A 45 14.74 0.61 10.77
CA ALA A 45 14.80 1.69 11.75
C ALA A 45 13.42 2.04 12.32
N ASP A 46 12.38 2.08 11.49
CA ASP A 46 11.01 2.37 11.90
C ASP A 46 10.01 1.59 11.02
N PRO A 47 9.30 0.58 11.58
CA PRO A 47 8.38 -0.22 10.80
C PRO A 47 7.06 0.51 10.49
N HIS A 48 6.81 1.69 11.07
CA HIS A 48 5.55 2.40 10.83
C HIS A 48 5.52 2.97 9.41
N VAL A 49 4.49 2.57 8.66
CA VAL A 49 4.29 3.01 7.28
C VAL A 49 2.88 3.52 7.05
N ASN A 50 2.75 4.37 6.02
CA ASN A 50 1.46 4.66 5.41
C ASN A 50 1.45 4.13 3.97
N VAL A 51 0.39 3.44 3.59
CA VAL A 51 0.12 3.08 2.20
C VAL A 51 -1.05 3.90 1.70
N SER A 52 -0.82 4.68 0.65
CA SER A 52 -1.83 5.50 0.01
C SER A 52 -2.21 4.98 -1.37
N PHE A 53 -3.50 4.97 -1.66
CA PHE A 53 -4.08 4.67 -2.97
C PHE A 53 -4.92 5.85 -3.43
N ILE A 54 -4.94 6.09 -4.74
CA ILE A 54 -5.88 6.99 -5.38
C ILE A 54 -6.22 6.45 -6.77
N ASN A 55 -7.47 6.57 -7.18
CA ASN A 55 -7.90 6.21 -8.53
C ASN A 55 -8.31 7.44 -9.35
N ALA A 56 -8.54 7.24 -10.65
CA ALA A 56 -8.92 8.31 -11.57
C ALA A 56 -10.26 8.98 -11.23
N SER A 57 -11.11 8.34 -10.44
CA SER A 57 -12.40 8.90 -10.00
C SER A 57 -12.26 9.84 -8.80
N GLY A 58 -11.07 9.91 -8.17
CA GLY A 58 -10.78 10.69 -6.98
C GLY A 58 -11.09 9.93 -5.67
N GLU A 59 -11.33 8.62 -5.74
CA GLU A 59 -11.41 7.77 -4.56
C GLU A 59 -10.01 7.50 -4.05
N TRP A 60 -9.84 7.53 -2.74
CA TRP A 60 -8.53 7.36 -2.12
C TRP A 60 -8.63 6.57 -0.83
N ALA A 61 -7.52 5.95 -0.45
CA ALA A 61 -7.35 5.30 0.83
C ALA A 61 -5.98 5.66 1.39
N SER A 62 -5.92 5.79 2.71
CA SER A 62 -4.74 5.99 3.54
C SER A 62 -4.75 4.91 4.61
N ILE A 63 -3.77 4.01 4.56
CA ILE A 63 -3.70 2.82 5.40
C ILE A 63 -2.46 2.96 6.27
N ALA A 64 -2.64 3.10 7.58
CA ALA A 64 -1.54 3.03 8.53
C ALA A 64 -1.26 1.55 8.84
N GLY A 65 0.02 1.18 8.92
CA GLY A 65 0.42 -0.19 9.21
C GLY A 65 1.84 -0.31 9.73
N ASN A 66 2.19 -1.54 10.13
CA ASN A 66 3.55 -1.92 10.47
C ASN A 66 4.11 -2.82 9.37
N ALA A 67 5.23 -2.42 8.78
CA ALA A 67 5.91 -3.17 7.74
C ALA A 67 6.91 -4.17 8.33
N SER A 68 7.09 -5.28 7.62
CA SER A 68 8.13 -6.27 7.87
C SER A 68 8.62 -6.81 6.52
N ILE A 69 9.87 -7.26 6.46
CA ILE A 69 10.46 -7.84 5.25
C ILE A 69 10.55 -9.35 5.45
N SER A 70 10.13 -10.10 4.43
CA SER A 70 10.27 -11.55 4.38
C SER A 70 11.00 -11.97 3.11
N THR A 71 12.02 -12.79 3.28
CA THR A 71 12.74 -13.48 2.20
C THR A 71 12.39 -14.97 2.14
N ASP A 72 11.32 -15.39 2.82
CA ASP A 72 10.81 -16.76 2.76
C ASP A 72 10.48 -17.14 1.31
N ARG A 73 11.18 -18.16 0.80
CA ARG A 73 11.04 -18.57 -0.60
C ARG A 73 9.67 -19.11 -0.95
N SER A 74 8.97 -19.71 0.02
CA SER A 74 7.60 -20.18 -0.20
C SER A 74 6.64 -19.01 -0.39
N LEU A 75 6.81 -17.93 0.38
CA LEU A 75 5.99 -16.73 0.27
C LEU A 75 6.30 -15.96 -1.02
N VAL A 76 7.58 -15.83 -1.38
CA VAL A 76 7.96 -15.14 -2.61
C VAL A 76 7.47 -15.91 -3.84
N SER A 77 7.70 -17.22 -3.91
CA SER A 77 7.22 -18.04 -5.05
C SER A 77 5.69 -17.99 -5.17
N LYS A 78 4.96 -18.07 -4.04
CA LYS A 78 3.49 -17.95 -4.01
C LYS A 78 2.97 -16.66 -4.64
N HIS A 79 3.67 -15.54 -4.44
CA HIS A 79 3.25 -14.22 -4.90
C HIS A 79 4.13 -13.68 -6.03
N TYR A 80 4.96 -14.51 -6.65
CA TYR A 80 5.88 -14.08 -7.69
C TYR A 80 5.14 -13.64 -8.95
N SER A 81 5.68 -12.63 -9.65
CA SER A 81 5.21 -12.21 -10.96
C SER A 81 6.36 -12.24 -11.96
N PRO A 82 6.19 -12.86 -13.15
CA PRO A 82 7.19 -12.82 -14.22
C PRO A 82 7.61 -11.40 -14.64
N THR A 83 6.75 -10.41 -14.40
CA THR A 83 7.06 -9.00 -14.67
C THR A 83 8.22 -8.45 -13.84
N LEU A 84 8.54 -9.08 -12.70
CA LEU A 84 9.67 -8.70 -11.85
C LEU A 84 11.01 -8.76 -12.57
N LYS A 85 11.16 -9.68 -13.54
CA LYS A 85 12.37 -9.76 -14.38
C LYS A 85 12.70 -8.44 -15.08
N ALA A 86 11.69 -7.69 -15.51
CA ALA A 86 11.89 -6.40 -16.17
C ALA A 86 12.43 -5.32 -15.23
N TRP A 87 12.22 -5.47 -13.91
CA TRP A 87 12.62 -4.49 -12.90
C TRP A 87 13.94 -4.86 -12.21
N LEU A 88 14.25 -6.15 -12.08
CA LEU A 88 15.49 -6.63 -11.45
C LEU A 88 16.63 -6.83 -12.47
N GLY A 89 16.30 -7.21 -13.71
CA GLY A 89 17.28 -7.61 -14.71
C GLY A 89 18.04 -8.89 -14.33
N ASP A 90 18.84 -9.36 -15.29
CA ASP A 90 19.79 -10.46 -15.11
C ASP A 90 21.20 -9.89 -14.97
N LEU A 91 21.92 -10.26 -13.91
CA LEU A 91 23.31 -9.83 -13.68
C LEU A 91 24.34 -10.70 -14.42
N GLY A 92 23.93 -11.83 -15.00
CA GLY A 92 24.80 -12.74 -15.76
C GLY A 92 25.70 -13.62 -14.89
N ASP A 93 25.46 -13.68 -13.58
CA ASP A 93 26.22 -14.50 -12.63
C ASP A 93 25.59 -15.88 -12.35
N GLY A 94 24.47 -16.18 -13.01
CA GLY A 94 23.75 -17.45 -12.88
C GLY A 94 22.90 -17.57 -11.61
N VAL A 95 22.84 -16.53 -10.77
CA VAL A 95 22.08 -16.51 -9.52
C VAL A 95 21.03 -15.39 -9.51
N HIS A 96 21.41 -14.22 -10.03
CA HIS A 96 20.60 -13.00 -9.99
C HIS A 96 19.94 -12.73 -11.35
N ASP A 97 18.97 -13.56 -11.71
CA ASP A 97 18.35 -13.60 -13.04
C ASP A 97 16.91 -13.02 -13.08
N GLY A 98 16.43 -12.49 -11.96
CA GLY A 98 15.07 -11.99 -11.76
C GLY A 98 14.00 -13.08 -11.73
N SER A 99 14.36 -14.37 -11.73
CA SER A 99 13.42 -15.48 -11.57
C SER A 99 12.82 -15.53 -10.17
N GLU A 100 11.85 -16.43 -9.95
CA GLU A 100 11.26 -16.63 -8.61
C GLU A 100 12.29 -17.07 -7.55
N ASN A 101 13.43 -17.59 -7.99
CA ASN A 101 14.53 -18.04 -7.13
C ASN A 101 15.61 -16.98 -6.94
N ASP A 102 15.49 -15.82 -7.61
CA ASP A 102 16.43 -14.72 -7.43
C ASP A 102 16.42 -14.28 -5.96
N PRO A 103 17.56 -14.38 -5.25
CA PRO A 103 17.62 -14.12 -3.81
C PRO A 103 17.40 -12.66 -3.45
N ARG A 104 17.49 -11.73 -4.41
CA ARG A 104 17.21 -10.30 -4.22
C ARG A 104 15.74 -10.02 -4.00
N ILE A 105 14.84 -10.91 -4.44
CA ILE A 105 13.40 -10.70 -4.33
C ILE A 105 12.95 -11.03 -2.91
N GLY A 106 12.47 -10.01 -2.21
CA GLY A 106 11.75 -10.12 -0.95
C GLY A 106 10.31 -9.62 -1.05
N ILE A 107 9.54 -9.85 0.01
CA ILE A 107 8.19 -9.31 0.20
C ILE A 107 8.20 -8.36 1.40
N ILE A 108 7.75 -7.13 1.20
CA ILE A 108 7.34 -6.24 2.27
C ILE A 108 5.89 -6.58 2.60
N ARG A 109 5.64 -7.04 3.82
CA ARG A 109 4.30 -7.25 4.38
C ARG A 109 3.95 -6.07 5.27
N VAL A 110 2.85 -5.39 4.95
CA VAL A 110 2.26 -4.33 5.79
C VAL A 110 1.08 -4.92 6.56
N LYS A 111 1.24 -5.03 7.88
CA LYS A 111 0.16 -5.40 8.79
C LYS A 111 -0.68 -4.17 9.10
N THR A 112 -1.92 -4.14 8.63
CA THR A 112 -2.80 -2.97 8.76
C THR A 112 -3.16 -2.70 10.22
N VAL A 113 -3.12 -1.41 10.58
CA VAL A 113 -3.44 -0.85 11.90
C VAL A 113 -4.72 -0.03 11.83
N SER A 114 -4.84 0.90 10.87
CA SER A 114 -6.07 1.69 10.67
C SER A 114 -6.21 2.12 9.20
N VAL A 115 -7.42 2.51 8.81
CA VAL A 115 -7.71 2.93 7.44
C VAL A 115 -8.60 4.16 7.44
N THR A 116 -8.22 5.18 6.68
CA THR A 116 -9.12 6.27 6.28
C THR A 116 -9.29 6.21 4.77
N TYR A 117 -10.51 6.24 4.28
CA TYR A 117 -10.77 6.20 2.84
C TYR A 117 -11.98 7.04 2.45
N SER A 118 -11.97 7.51 1.21
CA SER A 118 -13.04 8.31 0.63
C SER A 118 -13.56 7.62 -0.61
N LEU A 119 -14.85 7.31 -0.61
CA LEU A 119 -15.55 6.79 -1.79
C LEU A 119 -16.33 7.89 -2.48
N VAL A 120 -16.39 7.79 -3.80
CA VAL A 120 -17.23 8.66 -4.61
C VAL A 120 -18.64 8.12 -4.51
N SER A 121 -19.57 8.94 -4.05
CA SER A 121 -20.98 8.53 -3.92
C SER A 121 -21.81 8.80 -5.19
N LYS A 122 -21.28 9.58 -6.13
CA LYS A 122 -22.03 10.17 -7.25
C LYS A 122 -21.25 10.15 -8.57
N ASN A 123 -21.97 9.91 -9.67
CA ASN A 123 -21.43 10.01 -11.02
C ASN A 123 -21.09 11.46 -11.40
N LEU A 124 -20.34 11.66 -12.49
CA LEU A 124 -19.80 12.97 -12.87
C LEU A 124 -20.87 14.07 -13.05
N LEU A 125 -22.01 13.71 -13.64
CA LEU A 125 -23.14 14.64 -13.84
C LEU A 125 -23.75 15.07 -12.50
N SER A 126 -23.98 14.11 -11.60
CA SER A 126 -24.50 14.40 -10.26
C SER A 126 -23.52 15.26 -9.45
N ARG A 127 -22.20 15.08 -9.60
CA ARG A 127 -21.21 15.97 -8.96
C ARG A 127 -21.28 17.40 -9.51
N ALA A 128 -21.40 17.56 -10.84
CA ALA A 128 -21.53 18.88 -11.44
C ALA A 128 -22.81 19.61 -10.99
N ALA A 129 -23.93 18.87 -10.89
CA ALA A 129 -25.18 19.40 -10.37
C ALA A 129 -25.07 19.82 -8.89
N ASP A 130 -24.42 19.00 -8.04
CA ASP A 130 -24.18 19.35 -6.64
C ASP A 130 -23.33 20.63 -6.50
N ILE A 131 -22.29 20.78 -7.32
CA ILE A 131 -21.42 21.96 -7.32
C ILE A 131 -22.22 23.20 -7.73
N ALA A 132 -23.00 23.11 -8.81
CA ALA A 132 -23.87 24.20 -9.25
C ALA A 132 -24.91 24.57 -8.16
N SER A 133 -25.53 23.57 -7.53
CA SER A 133 -26.46 23.80 -6.42
C SER A 133 -25.78 24.45 -5.21
N SER A 134 -24.54 24.07 -4.90
CA SER A 134 -23.78 24.63 -3.79
C SER A 134 -23.44 26.11 -4.01
N ALA A 135 -23.11 26.50 -5.24
CA ALA A 135 -22.88 27.90 -5.59
C ALA A 135 -24.12 28.78 -5.37
N VAL A 136 -25.32 28.22 -5.57
CA VAL A 136 -26.60 28.94 -5.36
C VAL A 136 -27.05 28.89 -3.90
N THR A 137 -26.91 27.74 -3.24
CA THR A 137 -27.46 27.50 -1.90
C THR A 137 -26.50 27.87 -0.77
N GLY A 138 -25.20 28.05 -1.06
CA GLY A 138 -24.15 28.29 -0.07
C GLY A 138 -23.82 27.08 0.82
N LYS A 139 -24.48 25.93 0.62
CA LYS A 139 -24.19 24.69 1.34
C LYS A 139 -23.04 23.95 0.65
N PRO A 140 -22.09 23.35 1.39
CA PRO A 140 -20.99 22.63 0.79
C PRO A 140 -21.47 21.35 0.08
N ALA A 141 -20.99 21.13 -1.14
CA ALA A 141 -21.16 19.85 -1.82
C ALA A 141 -20.41 18.76 -1.04
N SER A 142 -21.06 17.62 -0.79
CA SER A 142 -20.41 16.41 -0.24
C SER A 142 -20.47 15.28 -1.27
N PRO A 143 -19.75 15.36 -2.40
CA PRO A 143 -19.78 14.34 -3.44
C PRO A 143 -19.14 13.01 -2.99
N ASN A 144 -18.38 13.05 -1.91
CA ASN A 144 -17.63 11.92 -1.36
C ASN A 144 -18.16 11.53 0.02
N THR A 145 -17.98 10.25 0.37
CA THR A 145 -18.20 9.73 1.73
C THR A 145 -16.86 9.34 2.33
N LEU A 146 -16.44 10.04 3.38
CA LEU A 146 -15.27 9.68 4.18
C LEU A 146 -15.65 8.58 5.17
N ARG A 147 -14.80 7.56 5.27
CA ARG A 147 -14.96 6.45 6.20
C ARG A 147 -13.64 6.21 6.92
N GLU A 148 -13.77 5.80 8.17
CA GLU A 148 -12.65 5.45 9.02
C GLU A 148 -12.86 4.05 9.59
N ILE A 149 -11.79 3.27 9.59
CA ILE A 149 -11.66 2.00 10.29
C ILE A 149 -10.58 2.25 11.33
N SER A 150 -10.99 2.36 12.58
CA SER A 150 -10.09 2.66 13.68
C SER A 150 -9.20 1.46 13.99
N GLU A 151 -8.14 1.69 14.77
CA GLU A 151 -7.32 0.60 15.28
C GLU A 151 -8.13 -0.39 16.14
N GLY A 152 -9.13 0.12 16.88
CA GLY A 152 -10.05 -0.72 17.64
C GLY A 152 -10.87 -1.66 16.75
N ASP A 153 -11.35 -1.17 15.61
CA ASP A 153 -12.10 -1.96 14.64
C ASP A 153 -11.21 -3.05 14.02
N VAL A 154 -9.99 -2.70 13.62
CA VAL A 154 -9.03 -3.67 13.05
C VAL A 154 -8.67 -4.75 14.08
N ARG A 155 -8.38 -4.38 15.33
CA ARG A 155 -8.08 -5.35 16.39
C ARG A 155 -9.27 -6.27 16.66
N SER A 156 -10.48 -5.72 16.79
CA SER A 156 -11.69 -6.50 17.04
C SER A 156 -11.98 -7.47 15.91
N TRP A 157 -11.81 -7.03 14.66
CA TRP A 157 -11.98 -7.87 13.48
C TRP A 157 -10.96 -9.02 13.45
N ARG A 158 -9.68 -8.75 13.74
CA ARG A 158 -8.65 -9.81 13.80
C ARG A 158 -8.94 -10.83 14.90
N ALA A 159 -9.32 -10.37 16.09
CA ALA A 159 -9.66 -11.26 17.21
C ALA A 159 -10.87 -12.17 16.90
N SER A 160 -11.81 -11.73 16.04
CA SER A 160 -12.94 -12.56 15.62
C SER A 160 -12.60 -13.65 14.58
N ARG A 161 -11.34 -13.70 14.11
CA ARG A 161 -10.86 -14.59 13.04
C ARG A 161 -9.82 -15.61 13.53
N GLU A 162 -9.42 -15.51 14.80
CA GLU A 162 -8.61 -16.50 15.53
C GLU A 162 -9.51 -17.58 16.12
#